data_AF-I4WWC4-F1
#
_entry.id   AF-I4WWC4-F1
#
_cell.length_a   1.000
_cell.length_b   1.000
_cell.length_c   1.000
_cell.angle_alpha   90.00
_cell.angle_beta   90.00
_cell.angle_gamma   90.00
#
_symmetry.space_group_name_H-M   'P 1'
#
loop_
_entity.id
_entity.type
_entity.pdbx_description
1 polymer ?
#
loop_
_entity_poly.entity_id
_entity_poly.type
_entity_poly.pdbx_seq_one_letter_code
_entity_poly.pdbx_strand_id
1 'polypeptide(L)'
;MMNMRKNVLVAALTVAGLAFVGVTAAAEAPAAAPMAQMNASAMNWFGGVTYSGAPALTVTAALVKAGGGAHDFSFSKALVSMLGEKTVNAEVAKLTKQYGEKDVTNFINGMTFAVNDGLKRATEAGVKLPAAPAHLKGVKLAQTLVSAGTTPDGTWWSGYLFDKALSHDLHVKVMQDIDAKFGHGADENIHKILNQAMYDVAQALKVKGVKLASLH
;
A
#
# COMPACT_ATOMS: atom_id res chain seq x y z
N MET A 1 58.34 21.10 20.87
CA MET A 1 58.92 20.69 22.16
C MET A 1 57.83 20.08 23.02
N MET A 2 58.11 18.87 23.50
CA MET A 2 57.26 17.97 24.24
C MET A 2 57.15 18.41 25.72
N ASN A 3 55.96 18.27 26.31
CA ASN A 3 55.70 17.50 27.53
C ASN A 3 54.60 18.08 28.43
N MET A 4 53.47 17.38 28.37
CA MET A 4 52.67 16.87 29.50
C MET A 4 53.16 17.21 30.90
N ARG A 5 52.23 17.75 31.70
CA ARG A 5 51.93 17.28 33.05
C ARG A 5 50.45 17.54 33.34
N LYS A 6 49.73 16.56 33.90
CA LYS A 6 49.24 16.64 35.28
C LYS A 6 48.42 15.42 35.68
N ASN A 7 48.74 14.98 36.89
CA ASN A 7 48.25 13.81 37.58
C ASN A 7 46.82 14.00 38.10
N VAL A 8 46.17 12.85 38.21
CA VAL A 8 44.90 12.55 38.88
C VAL A 8 44.92 12.96 40.36
N LEU A 9 43.80 13.45 40.87
CA LEU A 9 43.49 13.50 42.30
C LEU A 9 42.04 13.06 42.55
N VAL A 10 41.93 12.28 43.61
CA VAL A 10 40.84 11.39 44.01
C VAL A 10 39.85 12.11 44.94
N ALA A 11 38.60 11.68 44.82
CA ALA A 11 37.46 11.67 45.75
C ALA A 11 37.44 12.58 47.00
N ALA A 12 36.28 13.22 47.21
CA ALA A 12 35.72 13.40 48.54
C ALA A 12 34.18 13.33 48.46
N LEU A 13 33.61 12.37 49.18
CA LEU A 13 32.20 12.17 49.42
C LEU A 13 31.85 12.88 50.74
N THR A 14 30.90 13.80 50.75
CA THR A 14 30.29 14.30 51.99
C THR A 14 28.79 14.46 51.81
N VAL A 15 28.05 13.69 52.64
CA VAL A 15 26.61 13.78 52.83
C VAL A 15 26.36 14.60 54.09
N ALA A 16 25.58 15.66 53.96
CA ALA A 16 24.82 16.35 55.01
C ALA A 16 23.68 17.07 54.26
N GLY A 17 22.39 17.01 54.62
CA GLY A 17 21.76 16.65 55.87
C GLY A 17 20.92 17.84 56.34
N LEU A 18 19.62 17.86 55.95
CA LEU A 18 18.49 18.66 56.51
C LEU A 18 18.60 20.19 56.40
N ALA A 19 17.59 21.01 56.15
CA ALA A 19 16.14 20.90 56.02
C ALA A 19 15.64 22.16 55.28
N PHE A 20 14.42 22.19 54.76
CA PHE A 20 13.42 23.25 54.99
C PHE A 20 12.18 22.98 54.12
N VAL A 21 11.03 23.01 54.79
CA VAL A 21 9.69 22.88 54.21
C VAL A 21 9.38 24.13 53.39
N GLY A 22 9.12 23.96 52.09
CA GLY A 22 8.74 25.02 51.17
C GLY A 22 7.60 24.57 50.28
N VAL A 23 6.46 25.25 50.42
CA VAL A 23 5.23 25.23 49.62
C VAL A 23 5.37 24.59 48.23
N THR A 24 4.77 23.41 48.02
CA THR A 24 4.54 22.88 46.67
C THR A 24 3.40 23.64 46.02
N ALA A 25 3.72 24.70 45.27
CA ALA A 25 2.87 25.12 44.17
C ALA A 25 2.87 23.98 43.15
N ALA A 26 1.79 23.21 43.10
CA ALA A 26 1.56 22.26 42.02
C ALA A 26 1.38 23.07 40.73
N ALA A 27 2.46 23.23 39.97
CA ALA A 27 2.36 23.60 38.57
C ALA A 27 1.66 22.43 37.87
N GLU A 28 0.37 22.59 37.58
CA GLU A 28 -0.31 21.74 36.60
C GLU A 28 0.52 21.81 35.31
N ALA A 29 1.19 20.69 34.99
CA ALA A 29 1.77 20.52 33.68
C ALA A 29 0.66 20.75 32.66
N PRO A 30 0.84 21.61 31.65
CA PRO A 30 -0.17 21.80 30.63
C PRO A 30 -0.44 20.44 30.01
N ALA A 31 -1.70 20.00 30.13
CA ALA A 31 -2.19 18.80 29.47
C ALA A 31 -1.72 18.86 28.01
N ALA A 32 -0.95 17.85 27.59
CA ALA A 32 -0.50 17.73 26.22
C ALA A 32 -1.73 17.87 25.31
N ALA A 33 -1.78 18.97 24.57
CA ALA A 33 -2.79 19.16 23.55
C ALA A 33 -2.75 17.92 22.64
N PRO A 34 -3.91 17.33 22.28
CA PRO A 34 -3.89 16.26 21.30
C PRO A 34 -3.23 16.84 20.05
N MET A 35 -2.07 16.30 19.69
CA MET A 35 -1.50 16.54 18.38
C MET A 35 -2.51 16.02 17.39
N ALA A 36 -3.37 16.91 16.90
CA ALA A 36 -4.04 16.72 15.63
C ALA A 36 -2.93 16.61 14.61
N GLN A 37 -2.45 15.39 14.40
CA GLN A 37 -1.56 15.03 13.32
C GLN A 37 -2.38 15.23 12.05
N MET A 38 -2.39 16.46 11.55
CA MET A 38 -2.68 16.74 10.16
C MET A 38 -1.59 16.00 9.38
N ASN A 39 -1.86 14.74 9.06
CA ASN A 39 -1.14 14.02 8.03
C ASN A 39 -1.28 14.88 6.78
N ALA A 40 -0.27 15.68 6.48
CA ALA A 40 0.01 16.03 5.10
C ALA A 40 0.13 14.67 4.41
N SER A 41 -0.94 14.26 3.73
CA SER A 41 -1.06 12.92 3.17
C SER A 41 0.15 12.68 2.30
N ALA A 42 1.07 11.81 2.74
CA ALA A 42 2.23 11.46 1.94
C ALA A 42 1.71 11.01 0.57
N MET A 43 2.26 11.57 -0.51
CA MET A 43 1.84 11.19 -1.85
C MET A 43 2.38 9.79 -2.14
N ASN A 44 1.58 8.92 -2.75
CA ASN A 44 2.07 7.63 -3.23
C ASN A 44 3.04 7.86 -4.42
N TRP A 45 3.91 6.89 -4.71
CA TRP A 45 5.07 7.04 -5.61
C TRP A 45 4.68 7.64 -6.97
N PHE A 46 3.55 7.20 -7.53
CA PHE A 46 3.04 7.65 -8.83
C PHE A 46 1.82 8.57 -8.75
N GLY A 47 1.60 9.20 -7.59
CA GLY A 47 0.51 10.12 -7.33
C GLY A 47 -0.63 9.53 -6.49
N GLY A 48 -1.55 10.40 -6.08
CA GLY A 48 -2.61 10.06 -5.13
C GLY A 48 -2.13 10.05 -3.67
N VAL A 49 -3.08 9.93 -2.75
CA VAL A 49 -2.77 9.86 -1.30
C VAL A 49 -2.28 8.46 -0.92
N THR A 50 -1.41 8.40 0.09
CA THR A 50 -1.02 7.14 0.74
C THR A 50 -2.11 6.65 1.70
N TYR A 51 -2.31 5.34 1.77
CA TYR A 51 -3.10 4.71 2.84
C TYR A 51 -2.18 4.14 3.93
N SER A 52 -2.28 4.68 5.15
CA SER A 52 -1.49 4.23 6.30
C SER A 52 -2.29 3.38 7.31
N GLY A 53 -3.51 2.98 6.96
CA GLY A 53 -4.34 2.13 7.81
C GLY A 53 -3.96 0.65 7.73
N ALA A 54 -4.68 -0.19 8.49
CA ALA A 54 -4.47 -1.64 8.48
C ALA A 54 -4.81 -2.23 7.09
N PRO A 55 -4.05 -3.23 6.60
CA PRO A 55 -4.33 -3.86 5.32
C PRO A 55 -5.62 -4.70 5.37
N ALA A 56 -6.38 -4.68 4.28
CA ALA A 56 -7.62 -5.43 4.08
C ALA A 56 -7.32 -6.89 3.66
N LEU A 57 -6.65 -7.65 4.54
CA LEU A 57 -6.14 -8.99 4.22
C LEU A 57 -7.20 -10.00 3.75
N THR A 58 -8.46 -9.83 4.15
CA THR A 58 -9.58 -10.67 3.67
C THR A 58 -9.92 -10.41 2.20
N VAL A 59 -9.78 -9.16 1.73
CA VAL A 59 -9.95 -8.77 0.32
C VAL A 59 -8.76 -9.29 -0.48
N THR A 60 -7.55 -9.14 0.05
CA THR A 60 -6.33 -9.71 -0.56
C THR A 60 -6.44 -11.22 -0.72
N ALA A 61 -6.93 -11.93 0.32
CA ALA A 61 -7.16 -13.38 0.25
C ALA A 61 -8.15 -13.77 -0.83
N ALA A 62 -9.24 -13.01 -0.99
CA ALA A 62 -10.23 -13.24 -2.03
C ALA A 62 -9.68 -13.00 -3.44
N LEU A 63 -8.89 -11.94 -3.65
CA LEU A 63 -8.19 -11.69 -4.91
C LEU A 63 -7.23 -12.84 -5.25
N VAL A 64 -6.40 -13.24 -4.29
CA VAL A 64 -5.43 -14.33 -4.48
C VAL A 64 -6.14 -15.64 -4.83
N LYS A 65 -7.24 -15.96 -4.13
CA LYS A 65 -8.07 -17.13 -4.44
C LYS A 65 -8.68 -17.04 -5.84
N ALA A 66 -9.17 -15.87 -6.25
CA ALA A 66 -9.72 -15.67 -7.59
C ALA A 66 -8.65 -15.86 -8.68
N GLY A 67 -7.39 -15.53 -8.40
CA GLY A 67 -6.26 -15.73 -9.31
C GLY A 67 -5.70 -17.16 -9.35
N GLY A 68 -6.21 -18.09 -8.55
CA GLY A 68 -5.73 -19.49 -8.51
C GLY A 68 -5.07 -19.91 -7.20
N GLY A 69 -4.93 -19.00 -6.22
CA GLY A 69 -4.28 -19.28 -4.94
C GLY A 69 -2.83 -18.77 -4.88
N ALA A 70 -2.21 -18.84 -3.70
CA ALA A 70 -0.93 -18.19 -3.42
C ALA A 70 0.27 -18.76 -4.21
N HIS A 71 0.19 -20.00 -4.69
CA HIS A 71 1.26 -20.64 -5.48
C HIS A 71 1.04 -20.56 -6.99
N ASP A 72 -0.19 -20.38 -7.44
CA ASP A 72 -0.60 -20.46 -8.85
C ASP A 72 -1.27 -19.17 -9.34
N PHE A 73 -1.05 -18.06 -8.62
CA PHE A 73 -1.72 -16.79 -8.89
C PHE A 73 -1.40 -16.29 -10.30
N SER A 74 -2.46 -15.90 -11.01
CA SER A 74 -2.41 -15.19 -12.28
C SER A 74 -3.41 -14.05 -12.26
N PHE A 75 -2.96 -12.85 -12.62
CA PHE A 75 -3.84 -11.69 -12.68
C PHE A 75 -4.95 -11.86 -13.71
N SER A 76 -4.66 -12.44 -14.89
CA SER A 76 -5.67 -12.75 -15.90
C SER A 76 -6.74 -13.70 -15.37
N LYS A 77 -6.36 -14.76 -14.63
CA LYS A 77 -7.33 -15.67 -13.99
C LYS A 77 -8.22 -14.91 -13.00
N ALA A 78 -7.63 -14.02 -12.20
CA ALA A 78 -8.39 -13.20 -11.25
C ALA A 78 -9.40 -12.29 -11.96
N LEU A 79 -9.00 -11.60 -13.03
CA LEU A 79 -9.90 -10.77 -13.84
C LEU A 79 -11.05 -11.59 -14.42
N VAL A 80 -10.77 -12.74 -15.02
CA VAL A 80 -11.79 -13.63 -15.62
C VAL A 80 -12.74 -14.16 -14.55
N SER A 81 -12.22 -14.58 -13.39
CA SER A 81 -13.02 -15.03 -12.24
C SER A 81 -13.96 -13.95 -11.71
N MET A 82 -13.55 -12.68 -11.80
CA MET A 82 -14.34 -11.54 -11.34
C MET A 82 -15.37 -11.05 -12.36
N LEU A 83 -15.02 -10.99 -13.65
CA LEU A 83 -15.75 -10.22 -14.67
C LEU A 83 -16.25 -11.08 -15.85
N GLY A 84 -15.77 -12.31 -15.96
CA GLY A 84 -16.02 -13.20 -17.09
C GLY A 84 -15.12 -12.91 -18.30
N GLU A 85 -14.80 -13.98 -19.04
CA GLU A 85 -13.82 -13.96 -20.14
C GLU A 85 -14.16 -12.95 -21.24
N LYS A 86 -15.43 -12.89 -21.68
CA LYS A 86 -15.87 -11.95 -22.71
C LYS A 86 -15.58 -10.48 -22.32
N THR A 87 -15.85 -10.12 -21.07
CA THR A 87 -15.63 -8.76 -20.54
C THR A 87 -14.14 -8.46 -20.49
N VAL A 88 -13.34 -9.39 -19.98
CA VAL A 88 -11.88 -9.23 -19.88
C VAL A 88 -11.23 -9.10 -21.24
N ASN A 89 -11.60 -9.94 -22.21
CA ASN A 89 -11.04 -9.88 -23.56
C ASN A 89 -11.39 -8.56 -24.27
N ALA A 90 -12.60 -8.04 -24.08
CA ALA A 90 -12.99 -6.74 -24.60
C ALA A 90 -12.17 -5.60 -23.97
N GLU A 91 -11.95 -5.66 -22.65
CA GLU A 91 -11.15 -4.65 -21.94
C GLU A 91 -9.68 -4.71 -22.35
N VAL A 92 -9.09 -5.91 -22.44
CA VAL A 92 -7.71 -6.10 -22.93
C VAL A 92 -7.57 -5.57 -24.36
N ALA A 93 -8.52 -5.86 -25.25
CA ALA A 93 -8.49 -5.33 -26.62
C ALA A 93 -8.54 -3.79 -26.65
N LYS A 94 -9.37 -3.18 -25.79
CA LYS A 94 -9.46 -1.71 -25.66
C LYS A 94 -8.14 -1.13 -25.14
N LEU A 95 -7.60 -1.67 -24.06
CA LEU A 95 -6.31 -1.24 -23.49
C LEU A 95 -5.18 -1.43 -24.49
N THR A 96 -5.17 -2.53 -25.26
CA THR A 96 -4.16 -2.79 -26.29
C THR A 96 -4.21 -1.73 -27.40
N LYS A 97 -5.40 -1.27 -27.77
CA LYS A 97 -5.54 -0.16 -28.73
C LYS A 97 -5.05 1.18 -28.15
N GLN A 98 -5.18 1.39 -26.84
CA GLN A 98 -4.85 2.64 -26.17
C GLN A 98 -3.36 2.76 -25.82
N TYR A 99 -2.75 1.67 -25.34
CA TYR A 99 -1.38 1.66 -24.81
C TYR A 99 -0.41 0.83 -25.66
N GLY A 100 -0.93 -0.01 -26.56
CA GLY A 100 -0.12 -0.96 -27.33
C GLY A 100 0.01 -2.32 -26.63
N GLU A 101 0.19 -3.36 -27.45
CA GLU A 101 0.21 -4.75 -27.02
C GLU A 101 1.32 -5.06 -26.01
N LYS A 102 2.50 -4.47 -26.24
CA LYS A 102 3.67 -4.63 -25.35
C LYS A 102 3.35 -4.14 -23.94
N ASP A 103 2.77 -2.96 -23.81
CA ASP A 103 2.53 -2.32 -22.52
C ASP A 103 1.41 -3.01 -21.75
N VAL A 104 0.37 -3.49 -22.44
CA VAL A 104 -0.69 -4.29 -21.82
C VAL A 104 -0.20 -5.66 -21.39
N THR A 105 0.64 -6.31 -22.19
CA THR A 105 1.27 -7.60 -21.82
C THR A 105 2.17 -7.42 -20.59
N ASN A 106 2.97 -6.36 -20.57
CA ASN A 106 3.82 -6.02 -19.43
C ASN A 106 2.99 -5.69 -18.18
N PHE A 107 1.86 -5.01 -18.33
CA PHE A 107 0.93 -4.74 -17.22
C PHE A 107 0.37 -6.04 -16.62
N ILE A 108 -0.13 -6.96 -17.44
CA ILE A 108 -0.72 -8.23 -16.95
C ILE A 108 0.34 -9.09 -16.23
N ASN A 109 1.53 -9.18 -16.82
CA ASN A 109 2.65 -9.93 -16.24
C ASN A 109 3.18 -9.23 -14.97
N GLY A 110 3.26 -7.91 -15.00
CA GLY A 110 3.68 -7.06 -13.89
C GLY A 110 2.75 -7.18 -12.70
N MET A 111 1.43 -7.14 -12.90
CA MET A 111 0.44 -7.39 -11.85
C MET A 111 0.53 -8.80 -11.27
N THR A 112 0.79 -9.80 -12.11
CA THR A 112 1.02 -11.17 -11.65
C THR A 112 2.28 -11.26 -10.78
N PHE A 113 3.37 -10.61 -11.20
CA PHE A 113 4.59 -10.51 -10.42
C PHE A 113 4.37 -9.76 -9.10
N ALA A 114 3.73 -8.58 -9.12
CA ALA A 114 3.51 -7.73 -7.96
C ALA A 114 2.72 -8.44 -6.86
N VAL A 115 1.69 -9.21 -7.21
CA VAL A 115 0.94 -10.00 -6.23
C VAL A 115 1.78 -11.15 -5.67
N ASN A 116 2.52 -11.88 -6.51
CA ASN A 116 3.38 -12.97 -6.05
C ASN A 116 4.52 -12.48 -5.16
N ASP A 117 5.15 -11.37 -5.53
CA ASP A 117 6.20 -10.75 -4.73
C ASP A 117 5.63 -10.15 -3.44
N GLY A 118 4.48 -9.46 -3.50
CA GLY A 118 3.78 -8.97 -2.32
C GLY A 118 3.42 -10.08 -1.33
N LEU A 119 2.97 -11.25 -1.80
CA LEU A 119 2.74 -12.44 -0.95
C LEU A 119 4.02 -12.96 -0.31
N LYS A 120 5.12 -13.01 -1.08
CA LYS A 120 6.44 -13.38 -0.56
C LYS A 120 6.90 -12.39 0.52
N ARG A 121 6.86 -11.08 0.26
CA ARG A 121 7.26 -10.04 1.22
C ARG A 121 6.39 -10.03 2.48
N ALA A 122 5.09 -10.22 2.32
CA ALA A 122 4.16 -10.37 3.45
C ALA A 122 4.53 -11.59 4.32
N THR A 123 4.86 -12.72 3.69
CA THR A 123 5.29 -13.94 4.38
C THR A 123 6.62 -13.72 5.11
N GLU A 124 7.60 -13.08 4.48
CA GLU A 124 8.88 -12.70 5.09
C GLU A 124 8.68 -11.76 6.30
N ALA A 125 7.66 -10.91 6.26
CA ALA A 125 7.26 -10.02 7.36
C ALA A 125 6.38 -10.71 8.43
N GLY A 126 6.13 -12.01 8.33
CA GLY A 126 5.32 -12.77 9.28
C GLY A 126 3.80 -12.53 9.16
N VAL A 127 3.34 -11.88 8.09
CA VAL A 127 1.92 -11.65 7.82
C VAL A 127 1.29 -12.92 7.25
N LYS A 128 0.23 -13.41 7.90
CA LYS A 128 -0.53 -14.56 7.42
C LYS A 128 -1.76 -14.11 6.68
N LEU A 129 -1.92 -14.61 5.45
CA LEU A 129 -3.13 -14.40 4.67
C LEU A 129 -4.29 -15.21 5.29
N PRO A 130 -5.43 -14.58 5.65
CA PRO A 130 -6.57 -15.30 6.18
C PRO A 130 -7.24 -16.13 5.09
N ALA A 131 -8.18 -16.98 5.48
CA ALA A 131 -9.05 -17.65 4.52
C ALA A 131 -9.92 -16.63 3.76
N ALA A 132 -10.01 -16.79 2.43
CA ALA A 132 -10.86 -15.96 1.59
C ALA A 132 -12.35 -16.14 1.97
N PRO A 133 -13.09 -15.05 2.27
CA PRO A 133 -14.52 -15.14 2.57
C PRO A 133 -15.30 -15.74 1.39
N ALA A 134 -16.12 -16.76 1.64
CA ALA A 134 -16.83 -17.50 0.58
C ALA A 134 -17.81 -16.64 -0.26
N HIS A 135 -18.29 -15.54 0.31
CA HIS A 135 -19.20 -14.59 -0.34
C HIS A 135 -18.47 -13.51 -1.15
N LEU A 136 -17.17 -13.33 -0.95
CA LEU A 136 -16.37 -12.29 -1.60
C LEU A 136 -15.74 -12.86 -2.89
N LYS A 137 -16.54 -12.93 -3.95
CA LYS A 137 -16.17 -13.52 -5.25
C LYS A 137 -16.88 -12.83 -6.42
N GLY A 138 -16.42 -13.10 -7.65
CA GLY A 138 -17.07 -12.58 -8.86
C GLY A 138 -17.18 -11.05 -8.85
N VAL A 139 -18.33 -10.55 -9.31
CA VAL A 139 -18.66 -9.12 -9.32
C VAL A 139 -18.55 -8.47 -7.94
N LYS A 140 -18.90 -9.20 -6.86
CA LYS A 140 -18.82 -8.62 -5.51
C LYS A 140 -17.37 -8.30 -5.13
N LEU A 141 -16.44 -9.18 -5.47
CA LEU A 141 -15.01 -8.92 -5.27
C LEU A 141 -14.53 -7.76 -6.14
N ALA A 142 -14.93 -7.69 -7.41
CA ALA A 142 -14.57 -6.57 -8.29
C ALA A 142 -15.05 -5.22 -7.73
N GLN A 143 -16.30 -5.13 -7.28
CA GLN A 143 -16.83 -3.92 -6.63
C GLN A 143 -16.05 -3.57 -5.36
N THR A 144 -15.69 -4.56 -4.55
CA THR A 144 -14.89 -4.33 -3.35
C THR A 144 -13.50 -3.80 -3.68
N LEU A 145 -12.84 -4.28 -4.74
CA LEU A 145 -11.55 -3.77 -5.19
C LEU A 145 -11.65 -2.34 -5.77
N VAL A 146 -12.73 -2.05 -6.51
CA VAL A 146 -13.04 -0.67 -6.93
C VAL A 146 -13.14 0.24 -5.70
N SER A 147 -14.01 -0.10 -4.74
CA SER A 147 -14.16 0.69 -3.52
C SER A 147 -12.89 0.79 -2.68
N ALA A 148 -12.03 -0.23 -2.68
CA ALA A 148 -10.77 -0.19 -1.97
C ALA A 148 -9.81 0.84 -2.57
N GLY A 149 -9.67 0.89 -3.89
CA GLY A 149 -8.81 1.85 -4.59
C GLY A 149 -9.39 3.27 -4.74
N THR A 150 -10.69 3.47 -4.48
CA THR A 150 -11.30 4.81 -4.50
C THR A 150 -10.96 5.61 -3.24
N THR A 151 -10.34 6.78 -3.42
CA THR A 151 -10.01 7.74 -2.36
C THR A 151 -11.23 8.60 -1.98
N PRO A 152 -11.20 9.33 -0.84
CA PRO A 152 -12.35 10.12 -0.37
C PRO A 152 -12.88 11.18 -1.36
N ASP A 153 -12.03 11.67 -2.27
CA ASP A 153 -12.40 12.60 -3.34
C ASP A 153 -13.07 11.92 -4.56
N GLY A 154 -13.19 10.59 -4.53
CA GLY A 154 -13.75 9.75 -5.58
C GLY A 154 -12.73 9.24 -6.60
N THR A 155 -11.47 9.65 -6.55
CA THR A 155 -10.46 9.22 -7.53
C THR A 155 -10.01 7.79 -7.26
N TRP A 156 -9.90 6.95 -8.29
CA TRP A 156 -9.36 5.60 -8.13
C TRP A 156 -7.86 5.59 -8.34
N TRP A 157 -7.09 5.18 -7.33
CA TRP A 157 -5.62 5.12 -7.37
C TRP A 157 -5.10 3.70 -7.09
N SER A 158 -4.27 3.19 -7.99
CA SER A 158 -3.59 1.89 -7.88
C SER A 158 -2.72 1.82 -6.63
N GLY A 159 -1.88 2.83 -6.40
CA GLY A 159 -1.03 2.89 -5.20
C GLY A 159 -1.82 2.85 -3.89
N TYR A 160 -2.99 3.51 -3.85
CA TYR A 160 -3.89 3.48 -2.70
C TYR A 160 -4.54 2.11 -2.48
N LEU A 161 -4.91 1.41 -3.57
CA LEU A 161 -5.35 0.01 -3.50
C LEU A 161 -4.23 -0.88 -2.95
N PHE A 162 -3.00 -0.73 -3.46
CA PHE A 162 -1.87 -1.56 -3.06
C PHE A 162 -1.50 -1.35 -1.60
N ASP A 163 -1.42 -0.11 -1.13
CA ASP A 163 -1.24 0.22 0.28
C ASP A 163 -2.31 -0.47 1.16
N LYS A 164 -3.59 -0.50 0.72
CA LYS A 164 -4.66 -1.22 1.42
C LYS A 164 -4.53 -2.74 1.35
N ALA A 165 -3.96 -3.29 0.29
CA ALA A 165 -3.88 -4.74 0.11
C ALA A 165 -2.81 -5.37 1.03
N LEU A 166 -1.70 -4.67 1.25
CA LEU A 166 -0.51 -5.24 1.89
C LEU A 166 0.25 -4.29 2.83
N SER A 167 -0.25 -3.07 3.10
CA SER A 167 0.40 -1.96 3.83
C SER A 167 1.39 -1.16 2.96
N HIS A 168 1.54 0.13 3.27
CA HIS A 168 2.39 1.03 2.52
C HIS A 168 3.86 0.58 2.47
N ASP A 169 4.43 0.16 3.61
CA ASP A 169 5.84 -0.26 3.67
C ASP A 169 6.12 -1.50 2.82
N LEU A 170 5.20 -2.47 2.79
CA LEU A 170 5.35 -3.64 1.92
C LEU A 170 5.11 -3.26 0.45
N HIS A 171 4.23 -2.30 0.18
CA HIS A 171 3.96 -1.83 -1.18
C HIS A 171 5.18 -1.13 -1.77
N VAL A 172 5.85 -0.27 -0.99
CA VAL A 172 7.11 0.35 -1.38
C VAL A 172 8.19 -0.69 -1.69
N LYS A 173 8.29 -1.78 -0.92
CA LYS A 173 9.24 -2.85 -1.22
C LYS A 173 8.93 -3.56 -2.53
N VAL A 174 7.66 -3.85 -2.81
CA VAL A 174 7.25 -4.46 -4.09
C VAL A 174 7.58 -3.54 -5.26
N MET A 175 7.31 -2.23 -5.14
CA MET A 175 7.70 -1.24 -6.17
C MET A 175 9.22 -1.25 -6.40
N GLN A 176 10.03 -1.25 -5.32
CA GLN A 176 11.48 -1.37 -5.42
C GLN A 176 11.94 -2.67 -6.11
N ASP A 177 11.26 -3.78 -5.87
CA ASP A 177 11.56 -5.07 -6.50
C ASP A 177 11.18 -5.07 -8.01
N ILE A 178 10.09 -4.40 -8.38
CA ILE A 178 9.71 -4.19 -9.78
C ILE A 178 10.75 -3.29 -10.47
N ASP A 179 11.12 -2.17 -9.85
CA ASP A 179 12.12 -1.24 -10.37
C ASP A 179 13.47 -1.93 -10.60
N ALA A 180 13.92 -2.74 -9.64
CA ALA A 180 15.17 -3.47 -9.75
C ALA A 180 15.14 -4.53 -10.87
N LYS A 181 13.98 -5.16 -11.12
CA LYS A 181 13.87 -6.29 -12.05
C LYS A 181 13.46 -5.89 -13.47
N PHE A 182 12.60 -4.90 -13.60
CA PHE A 182 11.94 -4.52 -14.85
C PHE A 182 12.12 -3.02 -15.18
N GLY A 183 12.59 -2.22 -14.22
CA GLY A 183 12.81 -0.78 -14.37
C GLY A 183 11.61 0.07 -13.98
N HIS A 184 11.88 1.31 -13.60
CA HIS A 184 10.88 2.27 -13.09
C HIS A 184 9.70 2.51 -14.04
N GLY A 185 9.97 2.58 -15.34
CA GLY A 185 8.91 2.74 -16.34
C GLY A 185 7.96 1.54 -16.42
N ALA A 186 8.40 0.34 -16.03
CA ALA A 186 7.52 -0.83 -15.96
C ALA A 186 6.56 -0.72 -14.77
N ASP A 187 7.03 -0.23 -13.62
CA ASP A 187 6.19 0.01 -12.44
C ASP A 187 5.16 1.13 -12.68
N GLU A 188 5.61 2.24 -13.27
CA GLU A 188 4.73 3.32 -13.68
C GLU A 188 3.64 2.81 -14.64
N ASN A 189 4.00 1.98 -15.62
CA ASN A 189 3.05 1.40 -16.57
C ASN A 189 2.04 0.47 -15.88
N ILE A 190 2.45 -0.30 -14.87
CA ILE A 190 1.53 -1.12 -14.07
C ILE A 190 0.50 -0.23 -13.38
N HIS A 191 0.95 0.83 -12.70
CA HIS A 191 0.09 1.76 -11.98
C HIS A 191 -0.88 2.50 -12.92
N LYS A 192 -0.36 2.98 -14.04
CA LYS A 192 -1.08 3.71 -15.08
C LYS A 192 -2.20 2.88 -15.71
N ILE A 193 -1.89 1.70 -16.23
CA ILE A 193 -2.89 0.85 -16.88
C ILE A 193 -3.89 0.31 -15.85
N LEU A 194 -3.46 0.03 -14.61
CA LEU A 194 -4.40 -0.40 -13.57
C LEU A 194 -5.42 0.70 -13.23
N ASN A 195 -5.01 1.97 -13.20
CA ASN A 195 -5.91 3.11 -12.95
C ASN A 195 -7.02 3.17 -14.01
N GLN A 196 -6.66 3.05 -15.28
CA GLN A 196 -7.62 3.00 -16.38
C GLN A 196 -8.53 1.77 -16.25
N ALA A 197 -7.95 0.57 -16.15
CA ALA A 197 -8.70 -0.68 -16.10
C ALA A 197 -9.72 -0.72 -14.96
N MET A 198 -9.35 -0.25 -13.77
CA MET A 198 -10.24 -0.29 -12.61
C MET A 198 -11.30 0.81 -12.63
N TYR A 199 -11.02 1.96 -13.27
CA TYR A 199 -12.05 2.93 -13.61
C TYR A 199 -13.07 2.33 -14.58
N ASP A 200 -12.62 1.62 -15.61
CA ASP A 200 -13.52 0.98 -16.59
C ASP A 200 -14.35 -0.14 -15.97
N VAL A 201 -13.77 -0.93 -15.07
CA VAL A 201 -14.51 -1.90 -14.26
C VAL A 201 -15.59 -1.19 -13.44
N ALA A 202 -15.28 -0.04 -12.81
CA ALA A 202 -16.28 0.73 -12.08
C ALA A 202 -17.45 1.16 -12.98
N GLN A 203 -17.17 1.63 -14.20
CA GLN A 203 -18.20 2.01 -15.17
C GLN A 203 -19.05 0.81 -15.61
N ALA A 204 -18.41 -0.31 -15.96
CA ALA A 204 -19.09 -1.54 -16.37
C ALA A 204 -20.01 -2.09 -15.27
N LEU A 205 -19.58 -1.97 -14.01
CA LEU A 205 -20.34 -2.41 -12.84
C LEU A 205 -21.29 -1.34 -12.28
N LYS A 206 -21.38 -0.17 -12.94
CA LYS A 206 -22.22 0.98 -12.57
C LYS A 206 -21.95 1.48 -11.14
N VAL A 207 -20.70 1.38 -10.68
CA VAL A 207 -20.26 1.97 -9.40
C VAL A 207 -20.17 3.47 -9.59
N LYS A 208 -21.00 4.22 -8.86
CA LYS A 208 -21.09 5.68 -9.00
C LYS A 208 -19.97 6.38 -8.24
N GLY A 209 -19.61 7.58 -8.68
CA GLY A 209 -18.70 8.48 -7.97
C GLY A 209 -17.22 8.15 -8.12
N VAL A 210 -16.85 7.19 -8.98
CA VAL A 210 -15.46 6.87 -9.28
C VAL A 210 -14.94 7.79 -10.38
N LYS A 211 -13.82 8.45 -10.14
CA LYS A 211 -13.08 9.31 -11.07
C LYS A 211 -11.79 8.62 -11.51
N LEU A 212 -11.40 8.85 -12.75
CA LEU A 212 -10.14 8.38 -13.30
C LEU A 212 -8.98 9.19 -12.70
N ALA A 213 -7.90 8.51 -12.28
CA ALA A 213 -6.68 9.17 -11.81
C ALA A 213 -6.01 9.99 -12.91
N SER A 214 -5.23 11.00 -12.52
CA SER A 214 -4.48 11.82 -13.48
C SER A 214 -3.40 11.01 -14.21
N LEU A 215 -2.86 9.97 -13.58
CA LEU A 215 -2.02 8.98 -14.23
C LEU A 215 -2.89 7.86 -14.81
N HIS A 216 -3.12 7.88 -16.12
CA HIS A 216 -3.76 6.82 -16.88
C HIS A 216 -3.21 6.80 -18.30
#